data_AF-A0A7C1BNJ9-F1
#
_entry.id   AF-A0A7C1BNJ9-F1
#
_cell.length_a   1.000
_cell.length_b   1.000
_cell.length_c   1.000
_cell.angle_alpha   90.00
_cell.angle_beta   90.00
_cell.angle_gamma   90.00
#
_symmetry.space_group_name_H-M   'P 1'
#
loop_
_entity.id
_entity.type
_entity.pdbx_description
1 polymer ?
#
loop_
_entity_poly.entity_id
_entity_poly.type
_entity_poly.pdbx_seq_one_letter_code
_entity_poly.pdbx_strand_id
1 'polypeptide(L)'
;MFSERPRFGGFSVPCLDFKVKHDQLIMALSTVTYAYMEYENVIELRFRRMSRWSRAGRLLVLKKKNFNPRKYGYLSWKLARMQPGGWTYLYNVFYEDVKVDSPDKYMIFQVFEHDLAPLGFFLKGDIRKPICSKIMKLRPYAEKLAMFRREYARVYPDKYGMIISETKEALRDMEKEMEADYYD
;
A
#
# COMPACT_ATOMS: atom_id res chain seq x y z
N MET A 1 -0.61 8.13 -15.23
CA MET A 1 -1.75 7.61 -14.44
C MET A 1 -1.18 6.87 -13.23
N PHE A 2 -1.82 6.97 -12.05
CA PHE A 2 -1.31 6.40 -10.79
C PHE A 2 -1.41 4.86 -10.75
N SER A 3 -2.37 4.25 -11.44
CA SER A 3 -2.50 2.79 -11.58
C SER A 3 -2.95 2.46 -13.01
N GLU A 4 -2.78 1.22 -13.44
CA GLU A 4 -3.20 0.75 -14.77
C GLU A 4 -4.71 0.53 -14.84
N ARG A 5 -5.30 0.75 -16.03
CA ARG A 5 -6.69 0.42 -16.31
C ARG A 5 -6.85 -1.11 -16.52
N PRO A 6 -7.88 -1.75 -15.95
CA PRO A 6 -8.15 -3.18 -16.13
C PRO A 6 -8.84 -3.44 -17.46
N ARG A 7 -8.73 -4.69 -17.96
CA ARG A 7 -9.55 -5.17 -19.08
C ARG A 7 -10.94 -5.65 -18.63
N PHE A 8 -11.03 -6.28 -17.45
CA PHE A 8 -12.26 -6.71 -16.79
C PHE A 8 -12.18 -6.43 -15.28
N GLY A 9 -13.30 -6.10 -14.63
CA GLY A 9 -13.34 -5.79 -13.19
C GLY A 9 -12.60 -4.49 -12.80
N GLY A 10 -12.19 -4.41 -11.53
CA GLY A 10 -11.35 -3.31 -11.01
C GLY A 10 -12.06 -2.30 -10.08
N PHE A 11 -11.24 -1.47 -9.45
CA PHE A 11 -11.66 -0.40 -8.56
C PHE A 11 -12.18 0.78 -9.38
N SER A 12 -13.43 1.16 -9.18
CA SER A 12 -14.03 2.31 -9.86
C SER A 12 -13.44 3.59 -9.30
N VAL A 13 -12.82 4.41 -10.15
CA VAL A 13 -12.21 5.65 -9.69
C VAL A 13 -13.32 6.65 -9.39
N PRO A 14 -13.40 7.19 -8.16
CA PRO A 14 -14.40 8.19 -7.82
C PRO A 14 -14.36 9.37 -8.79
N CYS A 15 -15.53 9.80 -9.27
CA CYS A 15 -15.70 10.97 -10.13
C CYS A 15 -15.14 10.88 -11.55
N LEU A 16 -14.64 9.70 -11.95
CA LEU A 16 -14.11 9.47 -13.28
C LEU A 16 -14.68 8.16 -13.83
N ASP A 17 -15.02 8.14 -15.11
CA ASP A 17 -15.62 6.97 -15.77
C ASP A 17 -14.54 6.00 -16.26
N PHE A 18 -13.71 5.50 -15.32
CA PHE A 18 -12.80 4.40 -15.59
C PHE A 18 -12.47 3.63 -14.30
N LYS A 19 -11.96 2.41 -14.48
CA LYS A 19 -11.51 1.54 -13.40
C LYS A 19 -9.99 1.42 -13.37
N VAL A 20 -9.44 1.05 -12.22
CA VAL A 20 -8.02 0.67 -12.06
C VAL A 20 -7.92 -0.74 -11.47
N LYS A 21 -6.84 -1.46 -11.76
CA LYS A 21 -6.64 -2.78 -11.15
C LYS A 21 -6.33 -2.60 -9.65
N HIS A 22 -6.94 -3.45 -8.81
CA HIS A 22 -6.81 -3.38 -7.35
C HIS A 22 -5.38 -3.70 -6.91
N ASP A 23 -4.80 -4.80 -7.41
CA ASP A 23 -3.40 -5.17 -7.18
C ASP A 23 -2.43 -4.01 -7.50
N GLN A 24 -2.57 -3.38 -8.67
CA GLN A 24 -1.72 -2.26 -9.07
C GLN A 24 -1.95 -1.02 -8.20
N LEU A 25 -3.19 -0.78 -7.77
CA LEU A 25 -3.51 0.33 -6.87
C LEU A 25 -2.86 0.11 -5.50
N ILE A 26 -2.94 -1.07 -4.92
CA ILE A 26 -2.35 -1.33 -3.60
C ILE A 26 -0.81 -1.37 -3.66
N MET A 27 -0.21 -1.88 -4.74
CA MET A 27 1.24 -1.77 -4.96
C MET A 27 1.69 -0.30 -5.05
N ALA A 28 0.90 0.54 -5.72
CA ALA A 28 1.17 1.98 -5.83
C ALA A 28 1.12 2.67 -4.46
N LEU A 29 0.08 2.39 -3.67
CA LEU A 29 -0.11 2.95 -2.32
C LEU A 29 1.03 2.51 -1.39
N SER A 30 1.35 1.22 -1.37
CA SER A 30 2.47 0.67 -0.60
C SER A 30 3.78 1.37 -0.96
N THR A 31 4.13 1.39 -2.25
CA THR A 31 5.37 2.03 -2.71
C THR A 31 5.45 3.49 -2.32
N VAL A 32 4.42 4.28 -2.62
CA VAL A 32 4.42 5.71 -2.35
C VAL A 32 4.53 5.99 -0.85
N THR A 33 3.81 5.22 -0.02
CA THR A 33 3.87 5.38 1.44
C THR A 33 5.29 5.16 1.95
N TYR A 34 5.88 4.00 1.68
CA TYR A 34 7.18 3.64 2.26
C TYR A 34 8.34 4.41 1.63
N ALA A 35 8.30 4.66 0.32
CA ALA A 35 9.29 5.50 -0.34
C ALA A 35 9.25 6.94 0.17
N TYR A 36 8.05 7.50 0.39
CA TYR A 36 7.93 8.87 0.90
C TYR A 36 8.36 8.96 2.37
N MET A 37 8.07 7.95 3.19
CA MET A 37 8.57 7.87 4.56
C MET A 37 10.11 7.76 4.61
N GLU A 38 10.72 7.02 3.69
CA GLU A 38 12.18 6.94 3.56
C GLU A 38 12.77 8.29 3.10
N TYR A 39 12.16 8.92 2.09
CA TYR A 39 12.55 10.25 1.60
C TYR A 39 12.52 11.31 2.72
N GLU A 40 11.49 11.29 3.57
CA GLU A 40 11.35 12.18 4.73
C GLU A 40 12.26 11.78 5.92
N ASN A 41 13.12 10.78 5.73
CA ASN A 41 14.07 10.26 6.72
C ASN A 41 13.37 9.82 8.03
N VAL A 42 12.15 9.27 7.92
CA VAL A 42 11.37 8.74 9.04
C VAL A 42 11.67 7.25 9.24
N ILE A 43 11.87 6.56 8.13
CA ILE A 43 12.31 5.17 8.09
C ILE A 43 13.54 5.03 7.22
N GLU A 44 14.18 3.87 7.28
CA GLU A 44 15.21 3.45 6.35
C GLU A 44 14.88 2.05 5.83
N LEU A 45 14.98 1.85 4.53
CA LEU A 45 14.75 0.57 3.88
C LEU A 45 16.09 -0.09 3.54
N ARG A 46 16.35 -1.27 4.10
CA ARG A 46 17.58 -2.03 3.90
C ARG A 46 17.30 -3.42 3.36
N PHE A 47 18.07 -3.85 2.37
CA PHE A 47 18.10 -5.25 1.97
C PHE A 47 18.75 -6.09 3.07
N ARG A 48 18.07 -7.15 3.50
CA ARG A 48 18.65 -8.17 4.38
C ARG A 48 18.53 -9.54 3.72
N ARG A 49 19.67 -10.12 3.38
CA ARG A 49 19.73 -11.50 2.86
C ARG A 49 19.33 -12.47 3.98
N MET A 50 18.39 -13.39 3.69
CA MET A 50 17.87 -14.33 4.70
C MET A 50 18.85 -15.48 4.97
N SER A 51 19.61 -15.91 3.95
CA SER A 51 20.67 -16.89 4.12
C SER A 51 21.82 -16.67 3.13
N ARG A 52 23.01 -17.16 3.49
CA ARG A 52 24.21 -17.06 2.63
C ARG A 52 24.06 -17.80 1.30
N TRP A 53 23.17 -18.80 1.26
CA TRP A 53 22.97 -19.73 0.14
C TRP A 53 21.72 -19.44 -0.69
N SER A 54 20.76 -18.69 -0.14
CA SER A 54 19.58 -18.23 -0.88
C SER A 54 19.79 -16.83 -1.45
N ARG A 55 19.20 -16.56 -2.62
CA ARG A 55 19.01 -15.18 -3.12
C ARG A 55 17.79 -14.51 -2.49
N ALA A 56 16.98 -15.25 -1.72
CA ALA A 56 15.86 -14.69 -0.99
C ALA A 56 16.38 -13.70 0.07
N GLY A 57 15.99 -12.44 -0.07
CA GLY A 57 16.22 -11.41 0.92
C GLY A 57 14.92 -10.70 1.22
N ARG A 58 14.87 -10.12 2.42
CA ARG A 58 13.74 -9.34 2.91
C ARG A 58 14.11 -7.86 2.98
N LEU A 59 13.13 -7.00 2.83
CA LEU A 59 13.25 -5.57 3.02
C LEU A 59 13.00 -5.25 4.48
N LEU A 60 14.08 -4.91 5.18
CA LEU A 60 14.03 -4.44 6.55
C LEU A 60 13.63 -2.97 6.56
N VAL A 61 12.67 -2.64 7.41
CA VAL A 61 12.23 -1.28 7.71
C VAL A 61 12.75 -0.91 9.10
N LEU A 62 13.69 0.03 9.15
CA LEU A 62 14.21 0.61 10.40
C LEU A 62 13.46 1.92 10.69
N LYS A 63 12.85 2.06 11.87
CA LYS A 63 12.25 3.32 12.29
C LYS A 63 13.35 4.27 12.79
N LYS A 64 13.48 5.45 12.18
CA LYS A 64 14.50 6.44 12.57
C LYS A 64 14.01 7.43 13.62
N LYS A 65 12.76 7.87 13.54
CA LYS A 65 12.17 8.87 14.42
C LYS A 65 10.69 8.63 14.65
N ASN A 66 10.14 9.22 15.71
CA ASN A 66 8.71 9.25 15.94
C ASN A 66 8.02 10.12 14.88
N PHE A 67 6.79 9.74 14.52
CA PHE A 67 6.00 10.45 13.52
C PHE A 67 4.51 10.26 13.79
N ASN A 68 3.70 11.20 13.31
CA ASN A 68 2.25 11.08 13.36
C ASN A 68 1.77 10.18 12.21
N PRO A 69 1.12 9.03 12.48
CA PRO A 69 0.64 8.13 11.42
C PRO A 69 -0.36 8.79 10.48
N ARG A 70 -1.12 9.81 10.94
CA ARG A 70 -2.06 10.54 10.09
C ARG A 70 -1.38 11.30 8.94
N LYS A 71 -0.06 11.57 9.02
CA LYS A 71 0.70 12.19 7.92
C LYS A 71 0.94 11.22 6.77
N TYR A 72 1.03 9.91 7.06
CA TYR A 72 1.45 8.88 6.10
C TYR A 72 0.35 7.85 5.81
N GLY A 73 -0.77 7.90 6.54
CA GLY A 73 -1.94 7.05 6.34
C GLY A 73 -1.84 5.68 7.01
N TYR A 74 -2.86 4.86 6.76
CA TYR A 74 -3.11 3.56 7.39
C TYR A 74 -1.90 2.62 7.31
N LEU A 75 -1.26 2.52 6.15
CA LEU A 75 -0.11 1.63 5.92
C LEU A 75 1.12 1.96 6.79
N SER A 76 1.17 3.17 7.37
CA SER A 76 2.26 3.59 8.27
C SER A 76 2.02 3.22 9.74
N TRP A 77 0.81 2.76 10.08
CA TRP A 77 0.34 2.73 11.47
C TRP A 77 1.10 1.75 12.35
N LYS A 78 1.45 0.55 11.85
CA LYS A 78 2.28 -0.40 12.60
C LYS A 78 3.66 0.17 12.90
N LEU A 79 4.27 0.88 11.93
CA LEU A 79 5.55 1.57 12.12
C LEU A 79 5.43 2.71 13.14
N ALA A 80 4.31 3.42 13.18
CA ALA A 80 4.11 4.51 14.14
C ALA A 80 4.15 4.02 15.60
N ARG A 81 3.76 2.77 15.85
CA ARG A 81 3.77 2.12 17.17
C ARG A 81 5.13 1.58 17.61
N MET A 82 6.07 1.39 16.69
CA MET A 82 7.42 0.93 17.03
C MET A 82 8.21 2.03 17.74
N GLN A 83 9.22 1.68 18.54
CA GLN A 83 10.18 2.65 19.05
C GLN A 83 11.20 3.05 17.97
N PRO A 84 11.69 4.30 17.94
CA PRO A 84 12.85 4.66 17.13
C PRO A 84 14.04 3.73 17.41
N GLY A 85 14.78 3.35 16.36
CA GLY A 85 15.82 2.32 16.41
C GLY A 85 15.29 0.88 16.26
N GLY A 86 13.99 0.66 16.47
CA GLY A 86 13.33 -0.61 16.20
C GLY A 86 13.25 -0.91 14.71
N TRP A 87 13.32 -2.20 14.36
CA TRP A 87 13.21 -2.66 12.98
C TRP A 87 12.22 -3.81 12.86
N THR A 88 11.67 -3.98 11.66
CA THR A 88 10.83 -5.12 11.25
C THR A 88 10.99 -5.36 9.76
N TYR A 89 10.41 -6.42 9.21
CA TYR A 89 10.33 -6.61 7.76
C TYR A 89 9.13 -5.88 7.19
N LEU A 90 9.23 -5.38 5.95
CA LEU A 90 8.12 -4.68 5.30
C LEU A 90 6.88 -5.57 5.21
N TYR A 91 7.08 -6.86 4.95
CA TYR A 91 6.07 -7.91 5.03
C TYR A 91 5.26 -7.80 6.33
N ASN A 92 5.91 -7.74 7.50
CA ASN A 92 5.22 -7.66 8.79
C ASN A 92 4.47 -6.33 9.00
N VAL A 93 4.96 -5.24 8.39
CA VAL A 93 4.26 -3.95 8.42
C VAL A 93 2.94 -4.06 7.65
N PHE A 94 2.98 -4.70 6.49
CA PHE A 94 1.86 -4.78 5.58
C PHE A 94 0.86 -5.90 5.96
N TYR A 95 1.37 -7.09 6.30
CA TYR A 95 0.59 -8.29 6.62
C TYR A 95 -0.35 -8.12 7.81
N GLU A 96 -1.61 -8.52 7.65
CA GLU A 96 -2.58 -8.61 8.73
C GLU A 96 -3.03 -10.06 8.90
N ASP A 97 -3.18 -10.50 10.15
CA ASP A 97 -3.62 -11.86 10.48
C ASP A 97 -5.14 -11.99 10.28
N VAL A 98 -5.56 -11.92 9.02
CA VAL A 98 -6.95 -12.04 8.56
C VAL A 98 -6.99 -12.85 7.27
N LYS A 99 -8.06 -13.64 7.09
CA LYS A 99 -8.30 -14.46 5.90
C LYS A 99 -9.48 -13.92 5.11
N VAL A 100 -9.24 -13.42 3.90
CA VAL A 100 -10.24 -12.73 3.07
C VAL A 100 -10.21 -13.18 1.61
N ASP A 101 -11.34 -13.10 0.91
CA ASP A 101 -11.48 -13.56 -0.48
C ASP A 101 -10.74 -12.67 -1.50
N SER A 102 -10.45 -11.42 -1.11
CA SER A 102 -9.73 -10.46 -1.96
C SER A 102 -8.88 -9.54 -1.07
N PRO A 103 -7.66 -9.97 -0.69
CA PRO A 103 -6.77 -9.21 0.19
C PRO A 103 -6.45 -7.80 -0.30
N ASP A 104 -6.30 -7.63 -1.61
CA ASP A 104 -6.09 -6.34 -2.26
C ASP A 104 -7.27 -5.38 -2.04
N LYS A 105 -8.51 -5.86 -2.23
CA LYS A 105 -9.73 -5.08 -1.96
C LYS A 105 -9.87 -4.75 -0.48
N TYR A 106 -9.58 -5.71 0.39
CA TYR A 106 -9.58 -5.51 1.83
C TYR A 106 -8.62 -4.39 2.22
N MET A 107 -7.37 -4.42 1.76
CA MET A 107 -6.38 -3.38 2.08
C MET A 107 -6.74 -2.01 1.51
N ILE A 108 -7.27 -1.95 0.28
CA ILE A 108 -7.77 -0.69 -0.30
C ILE A 108 -8.92 -0.14 0.54
N PHE A 109 -9.80 -0.99 1.03
CA PHE A 109 -10.92 -0.60 1.89
C PHE A 109 -10.42 -0.07 3.25
N GLN A 110 -9.44 -0.72 3.88
CA GLN A 110 -8.81 -0.21 5.11
C GLN A 110 -8.21 1.19 4.90
N VAL A 111 -7.49 1.41 3.80
CA VAL A 111 -6.98 2.75 3.44
C VAL A 111 -8.13 3.74 3.26
N PHE A 112 -9.22 3.35 2.59
CA PHE A 112 -10.38 4.22 2.43
C PHE A 112 -11.01 4.60 3.78
N GLU A 113 -11.30 3.62 4.65
CA GLU A 113 -11.98 3.84 5.92
C GLU A 113 -11.17 4.72 6.87
N HIS A 114 -9.85 4.49 6.94
CA HIS A 114 -9.00 5.19 7.89
C HIS A 114 -8.46 6.52 7.37
N ASP A 115 -8.17 6.63 6.07
CA ASP A 115 -7.49 7.80 5.52
C ASP A 115 -8.43 8.74 4.75
N LEU A 116 -9.49 8.24 4.11
CA LEU A 116 -10.31 9.04 3.19
C LEU A 116 -11.71 9.36 3.72
N ALA A 117 -12.41 8.37 4.29
CA ALA A 117 -13.77 8.53 4.79
C ALA A 117 -13.91 9.69 5.82
N PRO A 118 -12.96 9.91 6.75
CA PRO A 118 -13.05 11.00 7.73
C PRO A 118 -12.83 12.41 7.14
N LEU A 119 -12.30 12.52 5.92
CA LEU A 119 -11.88 13.80 5.33
C LEU A 119 -13.01 14.56 4.61
N GLY A 120 -14.22 14.00 4.61
CA GLY A 120 -15.39 14.66 4.00
C GLY A 120 -15.31 14.78 2.48
N PHE A 121 -14.58 13.86 1.83
CA PHE A 121 -14.57 13.66 0.38
C PHE A 121 -15.75 12.80 -0.10
N PHE A 122 -16.40 12.08 0.81
CA PHE A 122 -17.51 11.16 0.54
C PHE A 122 -18.67 11.51 1.48
N LEU A 123 -19.90 11.56 0.96
CA LEU A 123 -21.08 11.89 1.77
C LEU A 123 -21.28 10.83 2.85
N LYS A 124 -21.24 11.26 4.12
CA LYS A 124 -21.32 10.38 5.30
C LYS A 124 -20.30 9.22 5.27
N GLY A 125 -19.16 9.41 4.61
CA GLY A 125 -18.13 8.37 4.49
C GLY A 125 -18.48 7.19 3.55
N ASP A 126 -19.57 7.26 2.78
CA ASP A 126 -19.94 6.18 1.84
C ASP A 126 -19.13 6.29 0.54
N ILE A 127 -18.30 5.28 0.23
CA ILE A 127 -17.45 5.23 -0.98
C ILE A 127 -18.25 5.40 -2.28
N ARG A 128 -19.54 5.03 -2.28
CA ARG A 128 -20.43 5.15 -3.45
C ARG A 128 -20.97 6.56 -3.65
N LYS A 129 -20.72 7.48 -2.71
CA LYS A 129 -21.23 8.86 -2.74
C LYS A 129 -20.09 9.88 -2.74
N PRO A 130 -19.24 9.90 -3.78
CA PRO A 130 -18.10 10.81 -3.85
C PRO A 130 -18.55 12.27 -4.07
N ILE A 131 -17.89 13.21 -3.40
CA ILE A 131 -18.08 14.65 -3.60
C ILE A 131 -17.05 15.15 -4.61
N CYS A 132 -17.41 15.10 -5.89
CA CYS A 132 -16.47 15.29 -6.98
C CYS A 132 -15.79 16.66 -7.02
N SER A 133 -16.49 17.71 -6.61
CA SER A 133 -15.91 19.04 -6.48
C SER A 133 -14.75 19.11 -5.47
N LYS A 134 -14.71 18.22 -4.48
CA LYS A 134 -13.60 18.13 -3.52
C LYS A 134 -12.53 17.15 -3.98
N ILE A 135 -12.92 15.96 -4.44
CA ILE A 135 -11.98 14.92 -4.88
C ILE A 135 -11.13 15.39 -6.06
N MET A 136 -11.73 16.10 -7.03
CA MET A 136 -11.00 16.57 -8.20
C MET A 136 -9.91 17.61 -7.86
N LYS A 137 -10.00 18.28 -6.71
CA LYS A 137 -8.93 19.18 -6.21
C LYS A 137 -7.65 18.41 -5.84
N LEU A 138 -7.74 17.10 -5.60
CA LEU A 138 -6.60 16.25 -5.27
C LEU A 138 -5.81 15.80 -6.51
N ARG A 139 -6.32 16.02 -7.73
CA ARG A 139 -5.69 15.57 -8.97
C ARG A 139 -4.23 16.00 -9.11
N PRO A 140 -3.84 17.26 -8.87
CA PRO A 140 -2.43 17.67 -8.97
C PRO A 140 -1.52 16.93 -7.99
N TYR A 141 -2.03 16.59 -6.79
CA TYR A 141 -1.28 15.81 -5.80
C TYR A 141 -1.11 14.36 -6.24
N ALA A 142 -2.17 13.75 -6.79
CA ALA A 142 -2.08 12.40 -7.34
C ALA A 142 -1.07 12.31 -8.51
N GLU A 143 -1.01 13.34 -9.35
CA GLU A 143 -0.02 13.45 -10.44
C GLU A 143 1.41 13.56 -9.90
N LYS A 144 1.64 14.39 -8.86
CA LYS A 144 2.93 14.48 -8.16
C LYS A 144 3.36 13.15 -7.54
N LEU A 145 2.45 12.44 -6.87
CA LEU A 145 2.74 11.11 -6.30
C LEU A 145 3.06 10.08 -7.39
N ALA A 146 2.38 10.14 -8.53
CA ALA A 146 2.69 9.27 -9.67
C ALA A 146 4.08 9.58 -10.26
N MET A 147 4.49 10.85 -10.31
CA MET A 147 5.86 11.23 -10.70
C MET A 147 6.89 10.74 -9.69
N PHE A 148 6.67 10.99 -8.40
CA PHE A 148 7.54 10.53 -7.32
C PHE A 148 7.75 9.01 -7.36
N ARG A 149 6.68 8.23 -7.52
CA ARG A 149 6.77 6.77 -7.64
C ARG A 149 7.62 6.34 -8.84
N ARG A 150 7.42 6.95 -10.01
CA ARG A 150 8.19 6.62 -11.23
C ARG A 150 9.67 6.93 -11.05
N GLU A 151 9.96 8.08 -10.45
CA GLU A 151 11.34 8.49 -10.19
C GLU A 151 12.01 7.58 -9.16
N TYR A 152 11.30 7.23 -8.08
CA TYR A 152 11.78 6.28 -7.09
C TYR A 152 12.08 4.90 -7.71
N ALA A 153 11.19 4.40 -8.57
CA ALA A 153 11.40 3.15 -9.30
C ALA A 153 12.63 3.18 -10.23
N ARG A 154 12.94 4.35 -10.80
CA ARG A 154 14.09 4.56 -11.68
C ARG A 154 15.40 4.65 -10.90
N VAL A 155 15.41 5.36 -9.77
CA VAL A 155 16.61 5.62 -8.96
C VAL A 155 16.93 4.45 -8.02
N TYR A 156 15.91 3.78 -7.48
CA TYR A 156 16.04 2.68 -6.53
C TYR A 156 15.28 1.43 -7.02
N PRO A 157 15.64 0.86 -8.18
CA PRO A 157 14.90 -0.23 -8.80
C PRO A 157 14.80 -1.48 -7.90
N ASP A 158 15.88 -1.81 -7.18
CA ASP A 158 15.90 -2.97 -6.28
C ASP A 158 14.95 -2.78 -5.09
N LYS A 159 15.01 -1.62 -4.42
CA LYS A 159 14.10 -1.32 -3.31
C LYS A 159 12.65 -1.30 -3.78
N TYR A 160 12.39 -0.69 -4.94
CA TYR A 160 11.06 -0.68 -5.55
C TYR A 160 10.54 -2.10 -5.82
N GLY A 161 11.36 -2.95 -6.45
CA GLY A 161 11.02 -4.34 -6.72
C GLY A 161 10.75 -5.14 -5.45
N MET A 162 11.51 -4.91 -4.39
CA MET A 162 11.30 -5.55 -3.10
C MET A 162 10.05 -5.09 -2.37
N ILE A 163 9.73 -3.79 -2.39
CA ILE A 163 8.47 -3.29 -1.82
C ILE A 163 7.29 -4.02 -2.47
N ILE A 164 7.30 -4.11 -3.81
CA ILE A 164 6.27 -4.85 -4.56
C ILE A 164 6.26 -6.33 -4.16
N SER A 165 7.43 -6.97 -4.13
CA SER A 165 7.53 -8.40 -3.81
C SER A 165 6.96 -8.72 -2.44
N GLU A 166 7.37 -7.98 -1.40
CA GLU A 166 6.90 -8.25 -0.04
C GLU A 166 5.43 -7.89 0.15
N THR A 167 4.94 -6.83 -0.52
CA THR A 167 3.52 -6.49 -0.47
C THR A 167 2.68 -7.58 -1.11
N LYS A 168 3.11 -8.15 -2.25
CA LYS A 168 2.41 -9.27 -2.90
C LYS A 168 2.40 -10.52 -2.05
N GLU A 169 3.51 -10.84 -1.41
CA GLU A 169 3.62 -12.00 -0.53
C GLU A 169 2.71 -11.85 0.70
N ALA A 170 2.72 -10.68 1.34
CA ALA A 170 1.82 -10.39 2.46
C ALA A 170 0.34 -10.52 2.06
N LEU A 171 -0.05 -10.02 0.88
CA LEU A 171 -1.41 -10.17 0.37
C LEU A 171 -1.77 -11.63 0.10
N ARG A 172 -0.87 -12.41 -0.50
CA ARG A 172 -1.10 -13.83 -0.76
C ARG A 172 -1.33 -14.62 0.54
N ASP A 173 -0.59 -14.30 1.60
CA ASP A 173 -0.72 -15.01 2.88
C ASP A 173 -2.02 -14.63 3.64
N MET A 174 -2.70 -13.56 3.23
CA MET A 174 -4.03 -13.15 3.73
C MET A 174 -5.20 -13.77 2.93
N GLU A 175 -4.92 -14.47 1.83
CA GLU A 175 -5.96 -15.10 1.02
C GLU A 175 -6.57 -16.28 1.79
N LYS A 176 -7.91 -16.44 1.71
CA LYS A 176 -8.56 -17.63 2.23
C LYS A 176 -8.01 -18.86 1.51
N GLU A 177 -7.69 -19.89 2.27
CA GLU A 177 -7.43 -21.19 1.67
C GLU A 177 -8.76 -21.69 1.10
N MET A 178 -8.80 -22.00 -0.19
CA MET A 178 -9.94 -22.75 -0.72
C MET A 178 -9.88 -24.12 -0.05
N GLU A 179 -10.87 -24.45 0.77
CA GLU A 179 -11.08 -25.85 1.15
C GLU A 179 -11.20 -26.62 -0.17
N ALA A 180 -10.27 -27.54 -0.42
CA ALA A 180 -10.43 -28.47 -1.52
C ALA A 180 -11.76 -29.16 -1.28
N ASP A 181 -12.69 -29.05 -2.23
CA ASP A 181 -13.95 -29.77 -2.22
C ASP A 181 -13.66 -31.26 -1.97
N TYR A 182 -13.72 -31.69 -0.72
CA TYR A 182 -13.83 -33.08 -0.32
C TYR A 182 -15.31 -33.41 -0.42
N TYR A 183 -15.77 -33.58 -1.66
CA TYR A 183 -16.98 -34.34 -1.94
C TYR A 183 -16.65 -35.34 -3.06
N ASP A 184 -16.68 -36.61 -2.65
CA ASP A 184 -16.68 -37.81 -3.48
C ASP A 184 -17.72 -37.75 -4.63
#